data_AF-A0A2C8FAW0-F1
#
_entry.id   AF-A0A2C8FAW0-F1
#
_cell.length_a   1.000
_cell.length_b   1.000
_cell.length_c   1.000
_cell.angle_alpha   90.00
_cell.angle_beta   90.00
_cell.angle_gamma   90.00
#
_symmetry.space_group_name_H-M   'P 1'
#
loop_
_entity.id
_entity.type
_entity.pdbx_description
1 polymer ?
#
loop_
_entity_poly.entity_id
_entity_poly.type
_entity_poly.pdbx_seq_one_letter_code
_entity_poly.pdbx_strand_id
1 'polypeptide(L)' 'MFELVIQNNETEFVLYSDKDVRLVELMRQRHCRSLAVGEAVIRETKTEDKSK' A
#
# COMPACT_ATOMS: atom_id res chain seq x y z
N MET A 1 2.49 -8.09 -7.29
CA MET A 1 2.20 -6.65 -7.19
C MET A 1 2.20 -6.29 -5.72
N PHE A 2 2.60 -5.08 -5.37
CA PHE A 2 2.70 -4.63 -3.99
C PHE A 2 1.70 -3.49 -3.79
N GLU A 3 0.99 -3.53 -2.68
CA GLU A 3 -0.02 -2.55 -2.30
C GLU A 3 0.39 -1.89 -0.99
N LEU A 4 0.29 -0.57 -0.93
CA LEU A 4 0.33 0.20 0.29
C LEU A 4 -1.10 0.30 0.84
N VAL A 5 -1.33 -0.40 1.94
CA VAL A 5 -2.61 -0.42 2.65
C VAL A 5 -2.50 0.49 3.87
N ILE A 6 -3.47 1.37 4.05
CA ILE A 6 -3.62 2.14 5.29
C ILE A 6 -4.71 1.48 6.12
N GLN A 7 -4.33 1.04 7.32
CA GLN A 7 -5.23 0.52 8.34
C GLN A 7 -5.58 1.65 9.30
N ASN A 8 -6.85 2.05 9.34
CA ASN A 8 -7.33 3.04 10.29
C ASN A 8 -8.55 2.50 11.02
N ASN A 9 -8.35 2.06 12.27
CA ASN A 9 -9.33 1.31 13.05
C ASN A 9 -9.82 0.07 12.29
N GLU A 10 -11.13 -0.03 12.02
CA GLU A 10 -11.75 -1.16 11.31
C GLU A 10 -11.77 -0.97 9.78
N THR A 11 -11.22 0.13 9.27
CA THR A 11 -11.22 0.43 7.83
C THR A 11 -9.82 0.22 7.25
N GLU A 12 -9.72 -0.62 6.23
CA GLU A 12 -8.54 -0.76 5.39
C GLU A 12 -8.82 -0.15 4.02
N PHE A 13 -7.85 0.60 3.46
CA PHE A 13 -7.92 1.04 2.07
C PHE A 13 -6.55 1.03 1.41
N VAL A 14 -6.53 0.72 0.10
CA VAL A 14 -5.32 0.73 -0.72
C VAL A 14 -5.03 2.17 -1.14
N LEU A 15 -3.91 2.72 -0.69
CA LEU A 15 -3.46 4.08 -1.02
C LEU A 15 -2.68 4.11 -2.33
N TYR A 16 -1.89 3.09 -2.60
CA TYR A 16 -1.01 3.02 -3.77
C TYR A 16 -0.67 1.57 -4.08
N SER A 17 -0.42 1.25 -5.35
CA SER A 17 0.02 -0.08 -5.74
C SER A 17 0.97 -0.03 -6.94
N ASP A 18 2.00 -0.86 -6.91
CA ASP A 18 3.03 -0.92 -7.94
C ASP A 18 3.63 -2.34 -8.06
N LYS A 19 4.32 -2.63 -9.17
CA LYS A 19 5.07 -3.88 -9.34
C LYS A 19 6.43 -3.83 -8.64
N ASP A 20 7.03 -2.65 -8.45
CA ASP A 20 8.29 -2.48 -7.70
C ASP A 20 8.00 -2.12 -6.23
N VAL A 21 8.39 -3.02 -5.32
CA VAL A 21 8.25 -2.83 -3.86
C VAL A 21 8.94 -1.55 -3.37
N ARG A 22 10.02 -1.10 -4.03
CA ARG A 22 10.77 0.09 -3.62
C ARG A 22 9.95 1.37 -3.80
N LEU A 23 9.10 1.42 -4.81
CA LEU A 23 8.18 2.54 -5.02
C LEU A 23 7.10 2.57 -3.94
N VAL A 24 6.57 1.39 -3.57
CA VAL A 24 5.59 1.26 -2.50
C VAL A 24 6.18 1.63 -1.13
N GLU A 25 7.42 1.24 -0.84
CA GLU A 25 8.14 1.62 0.38
C GLU A 25 8.43 3.12 0.45
N LEU A 26 8.79 3.75 -0.67
CA LEU A 26 8.94 5.21 -0.74
C LEU A 26 7.64 5.93 -0.37
N MET A 27 6.49 5.43 -0.86
CA MET A 27 5.18 5.98 -0.54
C MET A 27 4.81 5.77 0.93
N ARG A 28 5.15 4.60 1.50
CA ARG A 28 5.00 4.33 2.94
C ARG A 28 5.79 5.32 3.79
N GLN A 29 7.07 5.54 3.46
CA GLN A 29 7.91 6.49 4.19
C GLN A 29 7.38 7.93 4.12
N ARG A 30 6.87 8.35 2.96
CA ARG A 30 6.20 9.65 2.80
C ARG A 30 4.95 9.75 3.68
N HIS A 31 4.14 8.69 3.73
CA HIS A 31 2.95 8.64 4.56
C HIS A 31 3.29 8.74 6.06
N CYS A 32 4.23 7.93 6.57
CA CYS A 32 4.65 7.97 7.96
C CYS A 32 5.20 9.35 8.39
N ARG A 33 5.89 10.06 7.48
CA ARG A 33 6.43 11.40 7.75
C ARG A 33 5.37 12.51 7.74
N SER A 34 4.21 12.26 7.14
CA SER A 34 3.15 13.26 6.97
C SER A 34 2.21 13.38 8.19
N LEU A 35 2.47 12.66 9.31
CA LEU A 35 1.49 12.49 10.41
C LEU A 35 0.12 12.00 9.90
N ALA A 36 0.11 11.26 8.79
CA ALA A 36 -1.12 10.78 8.19
C ALA A 36 -1.75 9.70 9.09
N VAL A 37 -3.08 9.68 9.11
CA VAL A 37 -3.87 8.83 10.01
C VAL A 37 -3.83 7.38 9.55
N GLY A 38 -3.48 6.47 10.45
CA GLY A 38 -3.51 5.02 10.24
C GLY A 38 -2.11 4.38 10.16
N GLU A 39 -2.09 3.05 10.23
CA GLU A 39 -0.89 2.24 10.08
C GLU A 39 -0.68 1.88 8.60
N ALA A 40 0.51 2.17 8.08
CA ALA A 40 0.86 1.91 6.69
C ALA A 40 1.58 0.57 6.53
N VAL A 41 0.91 -0.38 5.89
CA VAL A 41 1.35 -1.77 5.69
C VAL A 41 1.53 -2.05 4.20
N ILE A 42 2.60 -2.77 3.85
CA ILE A 42 2.80 -3.26 2.48
C ILE A 42 2.30 -4.69 2.38
N ARG A 43 1.40 -4.94 1.43
CA ARG A 43 0.82 -6.26 1.14
C ARG A 43 1.28 -6.71 -0.24
N GLU A 44 1.77 -7.95 -0.34
CA GLU A 44 2.00 -8.56 -1.64
C GLU A 44 0.69 -9.17 -2.15
N THR A 45 0.24 -8.72 -3.31
CA THR A 45 -0.88 -9.31 -4.04
C THR A 45 -0.37 -10.07 -5.25
N LYS A 46 -0.87 -11.30 -5.41
CA LYS A 46 -0.72 -12.01 -6.68
C LYS A 46 -1.47 -11.19 -7.71
N THR A 47 -0.75 -10.71 -8.72
CA THR A 47 -1.39 -10.15 -9.91
C THR A 47 -2.16 -11.30 -10.52
N GLU A 48 -3.44 -11.44 -10.18
CA GLU A 48 -4.33 -12.27 -10.96
C GLU A 48 -4.36 -11.62 -12.33
N ASP A 49 -3.67 -12.28 -13.26
CA ASP A 49 -3.75 -12.05 -14.68
C ASP A 49 -5.22 -12.19 -15.07
N LYS A 50 -5.99 -11.09 -14.97
CA LYS A 50 -7.30 -10.98 -15.59
C LYS A 50 -7.05 -10.83 -17.08
N SER A 51 -6.65 -11.93 -17.72
CA SER A 51 -6.88 -12.16 -19.13
C SER A 51 -8.39 -12.21 -19.31
N LYS A 52 -8.96 -11.12 -19.83
CA LYS A 52 -10.32 -11.07 -20.36
C LYS A 52 -10.33 -10.24 -21.62
#